data_AF-A0A3A6K1I5-F1
#
_entry.id   AF-A0A3A6K1I5-F1
#
_cell.length_a   1.000
_cell.length_b   1.000
_cell.length_c   1.000
_cell.angle_alpha   90.00
_cell.angle_beta   90.00
_cell.angle_gamma   90.00
#
_symmetry.space_group_name_H-M   'P 1'
#
loop_
_entity.id
_entity.type
_entity.pdbx_description
1 polymer ?
#
loop_
_entity_poly.entity_id
_entity_poly.type
_entity_poly.pdbx_seq_one_letter_code
_entity_poly.pdbx_strand_id
1 'polypeptide(L)' 'MNAEQLSRVGEKLVKRCGSRDPFEIARQLGINVMLCENFGSLKGMYRVIKRNRFIFLNNSL' A
#
# COMPACT_ATOMS: atom_id res chain seq x y z
N MET A 1 -4.93 8.80 15.86
CA MET A 1 -5.24 9.07 14.45
C MET A 1 -6.74 8.90 14.29
N ASN A 2 -7.49 9.95 13.98
CA ASN A 2 -8.94 9.86 13.78
C ASN A 2 -9.27 9.67 12.27
N ALA A 3 -10.52 9.33 11.96
CA ALA A 3 -10.94 9.08 10.57
C ALA A 3 -10.68 10.28 9.64
N GLU A 4 -10.89 11.49 10.14
CA GLU A 4 -10.67 12.72 9.36
C GLU A 4 -9.20 12.93 9.00
N GLN A 5 -8.28 12.64 9.92
CA GLN A 5 -6.84 12.68 9.67
C GLN A 5 -6.44 11.65 8.61
N LEU A 6 -7.00 10.44 8.64
CA LEU A 6 -6.75 9.41 7.63
C LEU A 6 -7.22 9.86 6.25
N SER A 7 -8.42 10.44 6.15
CA SER A 7 -8.95 10.99 4.89
C SER A 7 -8.05 12.10 4.33
N ARG A 8 -7.61 13.04 5.18
CA ARG A 8 -6.68 14.12 4.77
C ARG A 8 -5.33 13.58 4.28
N VAL A 9 -4.80 12.52 4.87
CA VAL A 9 -3.57 11.86 4.40
C VAL A 9 -3.80 11.19 3.05
N GLY A 10 -4.91 10.46 2.90
CA GLY A 10 -5.30 9.84 1.62
C GLY A 10 -5.41 10.87 0.49
N GLU A 11 -6.11 11.99 0.73
CA GLU A 11 -6.23 13.08 -0.24
C GLU A 11 -4.88 13.68 -0.63
N LYS A 12 -3.96 13.86 0.31
CA LYS A 12 -2.60 14.34 0.02
C LYS A 12 -1.83 13.37 -0.88
N LEU A 13 -1.97 12.06 -0.67
CA LEU A 13 -1.35 11.05 -1.52
C LEU A 13 -1.92 11.07 -2.94
N VAL A 14 -3.25 11.16 -3.06
CA VAL A 14 -3.94 11.27 -4.36
C VAL A 14 -3.48 12.52 -5.12
N LYS A 15 -3.45 13.68 -4.46
CA LYS A 15 -2.98 14.94 -5.07
C LYS A 15 -1.52 14.86 -5.50
N ARG A 16 -0.66 14.26 -4.65
CA ARG A 16 0.78 14.10 -4.94
C ARG A 16 1.04 13.18 -6.13
N CYS A 17 0.31 12.07 -6.22
CA CYS A 17 0.56 11.05 -7.25
C CYS A 17 -0.31 11.25 -8.51
N GLY A 18 -1.24 12.20 -8.50
CA GLY A 18 -2.18 12.44 -9.60
C GLY A 18 -3.11 11.26 -9.89
N SER A 19 -3.22 10.29 -8.97
CA SER A 19 -3.95 9.05 -9.18
C SER A 19 -4.68 8.63 -7.90
N ARG A 20 -5.83 7.95 -8.08
CA ARG A 20 -6.56 7.25 -7.01
C ARG A 20 -6.32 5.74 -7.02
N ASP A 21 -5.61 5.23 -8.02
CA ASP A 21 -5.23 3.83 -8.07
C ASP A 21 -4.15 3.55 -7.01
N PRO A 22 -4.40 2.68 -6.01
CA PRO A 22 -3.46 2.38 -4.94
C PRO A 22 -2.15 1.75 -5.45
N PHE A 23 -2.17 0.99 -6.55
CA PHE A 23 -0.95 0.38 -7.09
C PHE A 23 -0.04 1.42 -7.75
N GLU A 24 -0.63 2.36 -8.49
CA GLU A 24 0.09 3.48 -9.08
C GLU A 24 0.69 4.40 -8.00
N ILE A 25 -0.06 4.68 -6.92
CA ILE A 25 0.44 5.42 -5.76
C ILE A 25 1.65 4.69 -5.14
N ALA A 26 1.53 3.38 -4.89
CA ALA A 26 2.62 2.59 -4.32
C ALA A 26 3.88 2.63 -5.20
N ARG A 27 3.71 2.48 -6.53
CA ARG A 27 4.79 2.57 -7.51
C ARG A 27 5.51 3.91 -7.48
N GLN A 28 4.77 5.03 -7.52
CA GLN A 28 5.35 6.38 -7.46
C GLN A 28 6.03 6.66 -6.11
N LEU A 29 5.51 6.08 -5.03
CA LEU A 29 6.14 6.15 -3.73
C LEU A 29 7.37 5.24 -3.61
N GLY A 30 7.72 4.41 -4.59
CA GLY A 30 8.85 3.47 -4.52
C GLY A 30 8.59 2.33 -3.53
N ILE A 31 7.36 1.83 -3.49
CA ILE A 31 6.92 0.70 -2.68
C ILE A 31 6.58 -0.45 -3.64
N ASN A 32 7.23 -1.60 -3.45
CA ASN A 32 6.94 -2.79 -4.23
C ASN A 32 5.69 -3.48 -3.68
N VAL A 33 4.73 -3.77 -4.56
CA VAL A 33 3.55 -4.54 -4.19
C VAL A 33 3.69 -5.96 -4.73
N MET A 34 3.59 -6.95 -3.87
CA MET A 34 3.66 -8.36 -4.23
C MET A 34 2.33 -9.05 -3.90
N LEU A 35 1.75 -9.74 -4.88
CA LEU A 35 0.63 -10.64 -4.65
C LEU A 35 1.19 -12.00 -4.25
N CYS A 36 0.81 -12.47 -3.07
CA CYS A 36 1.31 -13.71 -2.50
C CYS A 36 0.18 -14.71 -2.31
N GLU A 37 0.44 -15.95 -2.71
CA GLU A 37 -0.42 -17.08 -2.38
C GLU A 37 -0.10 -17.59 -0.97
N ASN A 38 -0.99 -18.40 -0.40
CA ASN A 38 -0.76 -19.13 0.85
C ASN A 38 -0.57 -18.25 2.12
N PHE A 39 -1.15 -17.05 2.14
CA PHE A 39 -1.20 -16.22 3.36
C PHE A 39 -2.25 -16.67 4.39
N GLY A 40 -3.03 -17.71 4.08
CA GLY A 40 -4.09 -18.19 4.96
C GLY A 40 -5.10 -17.07 5.23
N SER A 41 -5.36 -16.79 6.51
CA SER A 41 -6.27 -15.72 6.94
C SER A 41 -5.67 -14.31 6.89
N LEU A 42 -4.35 -14.18 6.71
CA LEU A 42 -3.69 -12.87 6.64
C LEU A 42 -4.05 -12.20 5.30
N LYS A 43 -4.60 -10.98 5.34
CA LYS A 43 -4.96 -10.24 4.11
C LYS A 43 -3.76 -9.56 3.45
N GLY A 44 -2.71 -9.29 4.21
CA GLY A 44 -1.48 -8.70 3.73
C GLY A 44 -0.64 -8.14 4.86
N MET A 45 0.53 -7.59 4.52
CA MET A 45 1.45 -6.97 5.47
C MET A 45 2.37 -5.97 4.77
N TYR A 46 2.96 -5.07 5.56
CA TYR A 46 3.98 -4.13 5.10
C TYR A 46 5.32 -4.42 5.78
N ARG A 47 6.41 -4.44 5.02
CA ARG A 47 7.76 -4.68 5.58
C ARG A 47 8.83 -3.91 4.81
N VAL A 48 9.85 -3.45 5.54
CA VAL A 48 11.09 -2.92 4.94
C VAL A 48 12.14 -4.02 4.91
N ILE A 49 12.67 -4.34 3.73
CA ILE A 49 13.70 -5.36 3.52
C ILE A 49 14.85 -4.73 2.75
N LYS A 50 16.06 -4.74 3.32
CA LYS A 50 17.26 -4.13 2.71
C LYS A 50 16.99 -2.71 2.19
N ARG A 51 16.36 -1.87 3.02
CA ARG A 51 15.93 -0.47 2.72
C ARG A 51 14.85 -0.31 1.64
N ASN A 52 14.37 -1.39 1.04
CA ASN A 52 13.26 -1.37 0.10
C ASN A 52 11.93 -1.62 0.83
N ARG A 53 10.89 -0.91 0.43
CA ARG A 53 9.55 -1.02 1.05
C ARG A 53 8.71 -2.00 0.26
N PHE A 54 8.03 -2.89 0.97
CA PHE A 54 7.17 -3.91 0.39
C PHE A 54 5.79 -3.89 1.04
N ILE A 55 4.76 -3.96 0.20
CA ILE A 55 3.41 -4.38 0.57
C ILE A 55 3.23 -5.78 0.00
N PHE A 56 2.93 -6.74 0.86
CA PHE A 56 2.52 -8.08 0.46
C PHE A 56 1.01 -8.17 0.62
N LEU A 57 0.29 -8.53 -0.44
CA LEU A 57 -1.15 -8.72 -0.43
C LEU A 57 -1.46 -10.19 -0.65
N ASN A 58 -2.46 -10.71 0.07
CA ASN A 58 -2.96 -12.04 -0.19
C ASN A 58 -3.68 -12.05 -1.54
N ASN A 59 -3.32 -12.98 -2.43
CA ASN A 59 -3.94 -13.11 -3.74
C ASN A 59 -5.38 -13.65 -3.67
N SER A 60 -5.76 -14.29 -2.56
CA SER A 60 -7.12 -14.78 -2.27
C SER A 60 -8.00 -13.72 -1.60
N LEU A 61 -7.78 -12.44 -1.92
CA LEU A 61 -8.37 -11.30 -1.23
C LEU A 61 -9.90 -11.33 -1.19
#